data_AF-A0A3D4RM02-F1
#
_entry.id   AF-A0A3D4RM02-F1
#
_cell.length_a   1.000
_cell.length_b   1.000
_cell.length_c   1.000
_cell.angle_alpha   90.00
_cell.angle_beta   90.00
_cell.angle_gamma   90.00
#
_symmetry.space_group_name_H-M   'P 1'
#
loop_
_entity.id
_entity.type
_entity.pdbx_description
1 polymer ?
#
loop_
_entity_poly.entity_id
_entity_poly.type
_entity_poly.pdbx_seq_one_letter_code
_entity_poly.pdbx_strand_id
1 'polypeptide(L)' 'MKEILKIKVSLDERTVGTLQMTPERDRCVFEYDKEWIATGFSISPWELPLQTGLIYSKENSF' A
#
# COMPACT_ATOMS: atom_id res chain seq x y z
N MET A 1 5.57 23.54 2.49
CA MET A 1 4.94 22.40 1.77
C MET A 1 4.10 21.61 2.76
N LYS A 2 2.94 21.08 2.35
CA LYS A 2 2.20 20.11 3.17
C LYS A 2 2.83 18.74 3.01
N GLU A 3 3.11 18.06 4.12
CA GLU A 3 3.54 16.67 4.08
C GLU A 3 2.34 15.77 3.73
N ILE A 4 2.53 14.91 2.74
CA ILE A 4 1.55 13.88 2.36
C ILE A 4 2.02 12.58 2.99
N LEU A 5 1.36 12.17 4.08
CA LEU A 5 1.72 10.97 4.84
C LEU A 5 0.90 9.74 4.46
N LYS A 6 -0.18 9.94 3.69
CA LYS A 6 -1.15 8.90 3.34
C LYS A 6 -1.78 9.23 2.01
N ILE A 7 -1.83 8.23 1.13
CA ILE A 7 -2.53 8.28 -0.15
C ILE A 7 -3.43 7.05 -0.29
N LYS A 8 -4.57 7.26 -0.97
CA LYS A 8 -5.43 6.17 -1.41
C LYS A 8 -4.98 5.74 -2.81
N VAL A 9 -4.87 4.44 -3.03
CA VAL A 9 -4.56 3.86 -4.33
C VAL A 9 -5.86 3.29 -4.89
N SER A 10 -6.23 3.75 -6.09
CA SER A 10 -7.43 3.32 -6.80
C SER A 10 -7.09 2.89 -8.22
N LEU A 11 -7.86 1.93 -8.72
CA LEU A 11 -7.87 1.52 -10.12
C LEU A 11 -9.32 1.63 -10.60
N ASP A 12 -9.54 2.45 -11.63
CA ASP A 12 -10.87 2.94 -11.99
C ASP A 12 -11.60 3.53 -10.75
N GLU A 13 -12.86 3.18 -10.56
CA GLU A 13 -13.70 3.62 -9.43
C GLU A 13 -13.51 2.78 -8.17
N ARG A 14 -12.55 1.84 -8.16
CA ARG A 14 -12.37 0.86 -7.09
C ARG A 14 -11.15 1.19 -6.24
N THR A 15 -11.30 1.14 -4.92
CA THR A 15 -10.16 1.30 -4.01
C THR A 15 -9.36 0.01 -3.98
N VAL A 16 -8.09 0.09 -4.37
CA VAL A 16 -7.14 -1.03 -4.33
C VAL A 16 -6.58 -1.17 -2.93
N GLY A 17 -6.23 -0.04 -2.31
CA GLY A 17 -5.60 -0.02 -1.00
C GLY A 17 -5.16 1.37 -0.57
N THR A 18 -4.33 1.39 0.46
CA THR A 18 -3.83 2.60 1.10
C THR A 18 -2.32 2.50 1.25
N LEU A 19 -1.59 3.51 0.78
CA LEU A 19 -0.17 3.69 1.05
C LEU A 19 0.01 4.79 2.08
N GLN A 20 0.76 4.51 3.14
CA GLN A 20 1.00 5.46 4.22
C GLN A 20 2.43 5.34 4.74
N MET A 21 2.96 6.42 5.32
CA MET A 21 4.26 6.39 5.97
C MET A 21 4.10 5.89 7.41
N THR A 22 5.11 5.20 7.94
CA THR A 22 5.15 4.82 9.35
C THR A 22 5.19 6.05 10.26
N PRO A 23 4.75 5.92 11.53
CA PRO A 23 4.86 7.00 12.50
C PRO A 23 6.29 7.53 12.63
N GLU A 24 7.28 6.64 12.52
CA GLU A 24 8.71 6.94 12.61
C GLU A 24 9.27 7.57 11.32
N ARG A 25 8.47 7.60 10.24
CA ARG A 25 8.82 8.19 8.93
C ARG A 25 10.02 7.54 8.24
N ASP A 26 10.35 6.33 8.63
CA ASP A 26 11.48 5.54 8.10
C ASP A 26 11.08 4.70 6.88
N ARG A 27 9.80 4.35 6.74
CA ARG A 27 9.32 3.45 5.69
C ARG A 27 7.88 3.70 5.29
N CYS A 28 7.53 3.23 4.10
CA CYS A 28 6.17 3.21 3.60
C CYS A 28 5.52 1.85 3.90
N VAL A 29 4.22 1.88 4.10
CA VAL A 29 3.39 0.70 4.35
C VAL A 29 2.20 0.75 3.43
N PHE A 30 1.93 -0.37 2.78
CA PHE A 30 0.77 -0.58 1.94
C PHE A 30 -0.20 -1.57 2.58
N GLU A 31 -1.48 -1.28 2.50
CA GLU A 31 -2.55 -2.19 2.91
C GLU A 31 -3.58 -2.29 1.79
N TYR A 32 -3.89 -3.50 1.36
CA TYR A 32 -4.97 -3.73 0.40
C TYR A 32 -6.34 -3.48 1.04
N ASP A 33 -7.27 -2.93 0.25
CA ASP A 33 -8.66 -2.83 0.65
C ASP A 33 -9.27 -4.24 0.78
N LYS A 34 -10.17 -4.44 1.75
CA LYS A 34 -10.80 -5.74 2.00
C LYS A 34 -11.61 -6.22 0.81
N GLU A 35 -12.29 -5.32 0.10
CA GLU A 35 -13.04 -5.67 -1.11
C GLU A 35 -12.08 -6.08 -2.23
N TRP A 36 -10.95 -5.37 -2.36
CA TRP A 36 -9.93 -5.70 -3.34
C TRP A 36 -9.26 -7.05 -3.07
N ILE A 37 -9.02 -7.40 -1.81
CA ILE A 37 -8.54 -8.74 -1.44
C ILE A 37 -9.52 -9.83 -1.92
N ALA A 38 -10.82 -9.61 -1.78
CA ALA A 38 -11.83 -10.61 -2.11
C ALA A 38 -12.09 -10.77 -3.62
N THR A 39 -11.84 -9.73 -4.41
CA THR A 39 -12.35 -9.65 -5.80
C THR A 39 -11.33 -9.15 -6.82
N GLY A 40 -10.18 -8.66 -6.37
CA GLY A 40 -9.15 -8.05 -7.18
C GLY A 40 -7.97 -8.99 -7.42
N PHE A 41 -6.81 -8.38 -7.68
CA PHE A 41 -5.56 -9.06 -7.99
C PHE A 41 -4.37 -8.26 -7.44
N SER A 42 -3.20 -8.89 -7.39
CA SER A 42 -1.97 -8.21 -6.97
C SER A 42 -1.56 -7.16 -8.00
N ILE A 43 -1.32 -5.92 -7.55
CA ILE A 43 -0.84 -4.85 -8.44
C ILE A 43 0.66 -4.94 -8.74
N SER A 44 1.41 -5.73 -7.97
CA SER A 44 2.79 -6.11 -8.24
C SER A 44 3.10 -7.40 -7.50
N PRO A 45 3.08 -8.57 -8.16
CA PRO A 45 3.19 -9.86 -7.48
C PRO A 45 4.43 -10.02 -6.59
N TRP A 46 5.52 -9.31 -6.91
CA TRP A 46 6.78 -9.38 -6.16
C TRP A 46 6.91 -8.36 -5.04
N GLU A 47 6.37 -7.15 -5.20
CA GLU A 47 6.50 -6.07 -4.21
C GLU A 47 5.26 -5.91 -3.35
N LEU A 48 4.07 -6.15 -3.93
CA LEU A 48 2.76 -6.03 -3.31
C LEU A 48 1.94 -7.29 -3.61
N PRO A 49 2.34 -8.47 -3.13
CA PRO A 49 1.55 -9.69 -3.30
C PRO A 49 0.15 -9.49 -2.70
N LEU A 50 -0.88 -10.08 -3.33
CA LEU A 50 -2.26 -9.94 -2.85
C LEU A 50 -2.43 -10.74 -1.55
N GLN A 51 -2.35 -10.05 -0.42
CA GLN A 51 -2.49 -10.65 0.91
C GLN A 51 -3.08 -9.66 1.90
N THR A 52 -3.73 -10.19 2.93
CA THR A 52 -4.25 -9.40 4.04
C THR A 52 -3.13 -8.86 4.92
N GLY A 53 -3.30 -7.65 5.46
CA GLY A 53 -2.37 -7.04 6.40
C GLY A 53 -1.44 -6.03 5.75
N LEU A 54 -0.47 -5.56 6.56
CA LEU A 54 0.45 -4.51 6.20
C LEU A 54 1.66 -5.05 5.43
N ILE A 55 1.93 -4.49 4.27
CA ILE A 55 3.11 -4.77 3.45
C ILE A 55 4.07 -3.59 3.61
N TYR A 56 5.23 -3.84 4.22
CA TYR A 56 6.25 -2.82 4.44
C TYR A 56 7.14 -2.71 3.20
N SER A 57 7.46 -1.47 2.79
CA SER A 57 8.49 -1.26 1.79
C SER A 57 9.81 -1.81 2.28
N LYS A 58 10.62 -2.35 1.37
CA LYS A 58 12.00 -2.72 1.67
C LYS A 58 12.75 -1.51 2.22
N GLU A 59 13.66 -1.76 3.16
CA GLU A 59 14.58 -0.73 3.64
C GLU A 59 15.38 -0.21 2.43
N ASN A 60 15.47 1.11 2.29
CA ASN A 60 16.39 1.70 1.34
C ASN A 60 17.81 1.50 1.87
N SER A 61 18.42 0.35 1.58
CA SER A 61 19.86 0.16 1.74
C SER A 61 20.56 0.94 0.63
N PHE A 62 20.86 2.21 0.88
CA PHE A 62 21.80 3.00 0.07
C PHE A 62 23.24 2.69 0.50
#